data_AF-A0A8C9R5M5-F1
#
_entry.id   AF-A0A8C9R5M5-F1
#
_cell.length_a   1.000
_cell.length_b   1.000
_cell.length_c   1.000
_cell.angle_alpha   90.00
_cell.angle_beta   90.00
_cell.angle_gamma   90.00
#
_symmetry.space_group_name_H-M   'P 1'
#
loop_
_entity.id
_entity.type
_entity.pdbx_description
1 polymer ?
#
loop_
_entity_poly.entity_id
_entity_poly.type
_entity_poly.pdbx_seq_one_letter_code
_entity_poly.pdbx_strand_id
1 'polypeptide(L)' 'LLSHFTDNARPHTAAVVTTALKNADEHVLSCPSFAPDHIQDIWDALEM' A
#
# COMPACT_ATOMS: atom_id res chain seq x y z
N LEU A 1 -14.90 7.42 -2.23
CA LEU A 1 -14.03 6.23 -2.16
C LEU A 1 -12.64 6.72 -1.86
N LEU A 2 -12.16 6.48 -0.64
CA LEU A 2 -10.76 6.65 -0.33
C LEU A 2 -10.02 5.52 -1.08
N SER A 3 -8.92 5.87 -1.74
CA SER A 3 -8.10 4.89 -2.45
C SER A 3 -6.88 4.60 -1.59
N HIS A 4 -6.73 3.34 -1.16
CA HIS A 4 -5.58 2.88 -0.42
C HIS A 4 -4.44 2.57 -1.41
N PHE A 5 -3.28 3.19 -1.21
CA PHE A 5 -2.09 2.91 -2.01
C PHE A 5 -0.99 2.40 -1.09
N THR A 6 -0.50 1.21 -1.40
CA THR A 6 0.54 0.47 -0.69
C THR A 6 1.30 -0.35 -1.73
N ASP A 7 2.53 -0.75 -1.42
CA ASP A 7 3.22 -1.77 -2.21
C ASP A 7 2.42 -3.09 -2.26
N ASN A 8 2.78 -3.97 -3.19
CA ASN A 8 2.19 -5.31 -3.32
C ASN A 8 2.97 -6.39 -2.56
N ALA A 9 3.94 -6.01 -1.72
CA ALA A 9 4.75 -6.94 -0.97
C ALA A 9 3.91 -7.65 0.10
N ARG A 10 4.35 -8.84 0.52
CA ARG A 10 3.82 -9.45 1.75
C ARG A 10 4.40 -8.68 2.94
N PRO A 11 3.60 -8.37 3.97
CA PRO A 11 2.30 -8.98 4.30
C PRO A 11 1.06 -8.27 3.72
N HIS A 12 1.18 -7.17 2.98
CA HIS A 12 0.06 -6.31 2.54
C HIS A 12 -0.95 -7.01 1.62
N THR A 13 -0.52 -8.06 0.92
CA THR A 13 -1.37 -8.89 0.06
C THR A 13 -1.89 -10.17 0.72
N ALA A 14 -1.67 -10.37 2.02
CA ALA A 14 -2.18 -11.53 2.74
C ALA A 14 -3.72 -11.57 2.77
N ALA A 15 -4.31 -12.78 2.86
CA ALA A 15 -5.77 -12.96 2.84
C ALA A 15 -6.48 -12.17 3.94
N VAL A 16 -5.89 -12.09 5.13
CA VAL A 16 -6.45 -11.33 6.26
C VAL A 16 -6.50 -9.83 5.95
N VAL A 17 -5.45 -9.28 5.33
CA VAL A 17 -5.36 -7.85 4.98
C VAL A 17 -6.33 -7.52 3.85
N THR A 18 -6.33 -8.32 2.79
CA THR A 18 -7.23 -8.11 1.64
C THR A 18 -8.71 -8.24 2.02
N THR A 19 -9.06 -9.10 2.97
CA THR A 19 -10.42 -9.20 3.52
C THR A 19 -10.78 -7.96 4.33
N ALA A 20 -9.87 -7.47 5.18
CA ALA A 20 -10.11 -6.27 5.97
C ALA A 20 -10.33 -5.03 5.08
N LEU A 21 -9.50 -4.84 4.04
CA LEU A 21 -9.64 -3.72 3.10
C LEU A 21 -10.95 -3.78 2.31
N LYS A 22 -11.36 -4.99 1.86
CA LYS A 22 -12.66 -5.18 1.23
C LYS A 22 -13.82 -4.83 2.15
N ASN A 23 -13.76 -5.23 3.42
CA ASN A 23 -14.80 -4.91 4.40
C ASN A 23 -14.85 -3.42 4.74
N ALA A 24 -13.75 -2.69 4.54
CA ALA A 24 -13.67 -1.24 4.72
C ALA A 24 -14.11 -0.43 3.48
N ASP A 25 -14.52 -1.10 2.39
CA ASP A 25 -14.84 -0.46 1.10
C ASP A 25 -13.67 0.36 0.53
N GLU A 26 -12.45 -0.08 0.83
CA GLU A 26 -11.21 0.56 0.36
C GLU A 26 -10.82 0.01 -1.00
N HIS A 27 -10.55 0.91 -1.95
CA HIS A 27 -10.02 0.54 -3.25
C HIS A 27 -8.49 0.54 -3.22
N VAL A 28 -7.89 -0.63 -3.40
CA VAL A 28 -6.43 -0.77 -3.48
C VAL A 28 -5.95 -0.47 -4.89
N LEU A 29 -5.08 0.53 -5.04
CA LEU A 29 -4.42 0.84 -6.31
C LEU A 29 -3.30 -0.16 -6.59
N SER A 30 -3.09 -0.50 -7.87
CA SER A 30 -2.03 -1.41 -8.26
C SER A 30 -0.66 -0.73 -8.17
N CYS A 31 0.25 -1.30 -7.39
CA CYS A 31 1.67 -0.91 -7.36
C CYS A 31 2.51 -1.93 -8.17
N PRO A 32 3.40 -1.50 -9.09
CA PRO A 32 4.34 -2.39 -9.75
C PRO A 32 5.27 -3.08 -8.75
N SER A 33 5.68 -4.32 -9.03
CA SER A 33 6.62 -5.04 -8.18
C SER A 33 7.97 -4.30 -8.11
N PHE A 34 8.52 -4.20 -6.90
CA PHE A 34 9.78 -3.49 -6.60
C PHE A 34 9.77 -1.99 -6.92
N ALA A 35 8.58 -1.38 -7.08
CA ALA A 35 8.47 0.07 -7.11
C ALA A 35 8.37 0.60 -5.67
N PRO A 36 9.11 1.67 -5.31
CA PRO A 36 8.90 2.36 -4.05
C PRO A 36 7.47 2.92 -4.01
N ASP A 37 6.84 2.89 -2.84
CA ASP A 37 5.56 3.54 -2.65
C ASP A 37 5.75 5.06 -2.46
N HIS A 38 4.65 5.81 -2.42
CA HIS A 38 4.68 7.27 -2.25
C HIS A 38 5.22 7.72 -0.88
N ILE A 39 5.44 6.79 0.07
CA ILE A 39 6.01 7.11 1.38
C ILE A 39 7.54 7.18 1.27
N GLN A 40 8.16 6.60 0.24
CA GLN A 40 9.61 6.70 0.03
C GLN A 40 10.09 8.16 -0.02
N ASP A 41 9.37 9.06 -0.66
CA ASP A 41 9.71 10.50 -0.69
C ASP A 41 9.74 11.13 0.71
N ILE A 42 8.90 10.65 1.63
CA ILE A 42 8.87 11.10 3.03
C ILE A 42 10.08 10.54 3.78
N TRP A 43 10.41 9.26 3.57
CA TRP A 43 11.60 8.67 4.17
C TRP A 43 12.88 9.37 3.69
N ASP A 44 13.01 9.63 2.40
CA ASP A 44 14.14 10.34 1.81
C ASP A 44 14.29 11.76 2.40
N ALA A 45 13.18 12.44 2.69
CA ALA A 45 13.19 13.74 3.34
C ALA A 45 13.52 13.68 4.85
N LEU A 46 13.26 12.55 5.51
CA LEU A 46 13.55 12.32 6.92
C LEU A 46 14.97 11.80 7.16
N GLU A 47 15.57 11.12 6.18
CA GLU A 47 16.96 10.62 6.21
C GLU A 47 18.03 11.72 5.98
N MET A 48 17.66 13.01 6.09
CA MET A 48 18.59 14.15 6.08
C MET A 48 19.75 14.02 7.07
#